data_AF-A0A6N7Q0W1-F1
#
_entry.id   AF-A0A6N7Q0W1-F1
#
_cell.length_a   1.000
_cell.length_b   1.000
_cell.length_c   1.000
_cell.angle_alpha   90.00
_cell.angle_beta   90.00
_cell.angle_gamma   90.00
#
_symmetry.space_group_name_H-M   'P 1'
#
loop_
_entity.id
_entity.type
_entity.pdbx_description
1 polymer ?
#
loop_
_entity_poly.entity_id
_entity_poly.type
_entity_poly.pdbx_seq_one_letter_code
_entity_poly.pdbx_strand_id
1 'polypeptide(L)'
;MSAPDEKFIERVTQCIAQPGPNAPRGVRHSILAQAARLAQSRPVGDEATAPSGFDPAAAALFEGTVESAYLVATSDGPITTTEDAVLRAIVGIGCDGKVSPEQVEALFGELASAQKRESEDERVAHIAQMITQRDHQREVLRIAAIMARASGGVRPAERALLERLAQRFTLGEAAVDAAIAEASEALGTV
;
A
#
# COMPACT_ATOMS: atom_id res chain seq x y z
N MET A 1 -6.05 14.21 21.21
CA MET A 1 -5.17 13.90 20.07
C MET A 1 -5.57 14.83 18.94
N SER A 2 -4.63 15.60 18.39
CA SER A 2 -4.92 16.55 17.31
C SER A 2 -5.24 15.80 16.03
N ALA A 3 -6.20 16.31 15.25
CA ALA A 3 -6.48 15.78 13.94
C ALA A 3 -5.22 15.86 13.04
N PRO A 4 -5.00 14.89 12.14
CA PRO A 4 -3.89 14.96 11.19
C PRO A 4 -4.02 16.22 10.32
N ASP A 5 -2.89 16.80 9.93
CA ASP A 5 -2.85 17.97 9.04
C ASP A 5 -3.44 17.57 7.67
N GLU A 6 -4.57 18.18 7.32
CA GLU A 6 -5.30 17.90 6.08
C GLU A 6 -4.43 18.10 4.83
N LYS A 7 -3.57 19.13 4.83
CA LYS A 7 -2.66 19.40 3.70
C LYS A 7 -1.58 18.34 3.57
N PHE A 8 -1.16 17.75 4.69
CA PHE A 8 -0.22 16.64 4.69
C PHE A 8 -0.88 15.38 4.11
N ILE A 9 -2.09 15.04 4.56
CA ILE A 9 -2.84 13.89 4.04
C ILE A 9 -3.14 14.04 2.54
N GLU A 10 -3.50 15.24 2.09
CA GLU A 10 -3.69 15.52 0.66
C GLU A 10 -2.40 15.26 -0.14
N ARG A 11 -1.25 15.72 0.38
CA ARG A 11 0.05 15.48 -0.26
C ARG A 11 0.41 13.99 -0.31
N VAL A 12 0.20 13.26 0.79
CA VAL A 12 0.42 11.81 0.82
C VAL A 12 -0.46 11.11 -0.20
N THR A 13 -1.75 11.46 -0.24
CA THR A 13 -2.71 10.92 -1.21
C THR A 13 -2.27 11.18 -2.65
N GLN A 14 -1.84 12.41 -2.93
CA GLN A 14 -1.30 12.77 -4.25
C GLN A 14 -0.06 11.94 -4.60
N CYS A 15 0.86 11.75 -3.65
CA CYS A 15 2.07 10.95 -3.86
C CYS A 15 1.73 9.49 -4.18
N ILE A 16 0.82 8.86 -3.45
CA ILE A 16 0.41 7.47 -3.68
C ILE A 16 -0.32 7.32 -5.04
N ALA A 17 -1.08 8.33 -5.47
CA ALA A 17 -1.80 8.31 -6.74
C ALA A 17 -0.91 8.55 -7.97
N GLN A 18 0.26 9.16 -7.80
CA GLN A 18 1.22 9.44 -8.88
C GLN A 18 2.03 8.20 -9.25
N PRO A 19 2.44 8.03 -10.53
CA PRO A 19 3.32 6.96 -10.93
C PRO A 19 4.67 6.93 -10.18
N GLY A 20 5.23 5.73 -10.05
CA GLY A 20 6.63 5.49 -9.69
C GLY A 20 7.62 6.26 -10.58
N PRO A 21 8.82 6.61 -10.10
CA PRO A 21 9.88 7.21 -10.92
C PRO A 21 10.34 6.30 -12.07
N ASN A 22 10.11 5.00 -11.93
CA ASN A 22 10.40 3.99 -12.94
C ASN A 22 9.24 3.75 -13.92
N ALA A 23 8.13 4.48 -13.80
CA ALA A 23 6.99 4.29 -14.69
C ALA A 23 7.31 4.68 -16.14
N PRO A 24 6.77 3.96 -17.14
CA PRO A 24 6.91 4.35 -18.54
C PRO A 24 6.43 5.78 -18.80
N ARG A 25 7.07 6.47 -19.75
CA ARG A 25 6.68 7.83 -20.15
C ARG A 25 5.22 7.85 -20.62
N GLY A 26 4.44 8.78 -20.08
CA GLY A 26 3.03 8.98 -20.43
C GLY A 26 2.02 8.27 -19.53
N VAL A 27 2.49 7.43 -18.58
CA VAL A 27 1.63 6.89 -17.52
C VAL A 27 1.24 8.02 -16.56
N ARG A 28 -0.06 8.12 -16.24
CA ARG A 28 -0.62 9.22 -15.42
C ARG A 28 -1.10 8.80 -14.03
N HIS A 29 -1.20 7.50 -13.78
CA HIS A 29 -1.70 6.93 -12.52
C HIS A 29 -0.74 5.88 -12.00
N SER A 30 -0.62 5.78 -10.68
CA SER A 30 0.16 4.73 -10.02
C SER A 30 -0.32 3.33 -10.38
N ILE A 31 0.56 2.35 -10.22
CA ILE A 31 0.26 0.93 -10.46
C ILE A 31 -0.80 0.49 -9.44
N LEU A 32 -0.70 0.97 -8.19
CA LEU A 32 -1.73 0.76 -7.17
C LEU A 32 -3.10 1.31 -7.61
N ALA A 33 -3.17 2.55 -8.10
CA ALA A 33 -4.43 3.17 -8.51
C ALA A 33 -5.10 2.40 -9.67
N GLN A 34 -4.29 1.86 -10.58
CA GLN A 34 -4.80 1.02 -11.67
C GLN A 34 -5.28 -0.34 -11.16
N ALA A 35 -4.48 -0.99 -10.32
CA ALA A 35 -4.79 -2.30 -9.77
C ALA A 35 -6.07 -2.29 -8.95
N ALA A 36 -6.24 -1.24 -8.15
CA ALA A 36 -7.37 -1.15 -7.26
C ALA A 36 -8.70 -0.84 -7.99
N ARG A 37 -8.64 -0.16 -9.15
CA ARG A 37 -9.78 -0.06 -10.09
C ARG A 37 -10.14 -1.41 -10.70
N LEU A 38 -9.14 -2.17 -11.15
CA LEU A 38 -9.32 -3.48 -11.77
C LEU A 38 -9.79 -4.57 -10.79
N ALA A 39 -9.42 -4.45 -9.51
CA ALA A 39 -9.89 -5.31 -8.45
C ALA A 39 -11.39 -5.12 -8.15
N GLN A 40 -11.92 -3.92 -8.44
CA GLN A 40 -13.31 -3.53 -8.15
C GLN A 40 -14.24 -3.57 -9.35
N SER A 41 -13.72 -3.74 -10.57
CA SER A 41 -14.56 -4.02 -11.73
C SER A 41 -15.31 -5.33 -11.50
N ARG A 42 -16.54 -5.20 -11.02
CA ARG A 42 -17.58 -6.22 -11.01
C ARG A 42 -18.71 -5.65 -11.86
N PRO A 43 -19.23 -6.34 -12.88
CA PRO A 43 -20.29 -5.78 -13.71
C PRO A 43 -21.53 -5.61 -12.84
N VAL A 44 -22.05 -4.39 -12.76
CA VAL A 44 -23.39 -4.13 -12.22
C VAL A 44 -24.36 -4.42 -13.37
N GLY A 45 -24.71 -5.69 -13.56
CA GLY A 45 -25.63 -6.12 -14.61
C GLY A 45 -25.75 -7.64 -14.67
N ASP A 46 -26.99 -8.13 -14.67
CA ASP A 46 -27.39 -9.53 -14.57
C ASP A 46 -27.21 -10.31 -15.90
N GLU A 47 -26.06 -10.12 -16.57
CA GLU A 47 -25.66 -10.91 -17.73
C GLU A 47 -24.53 -11.86 -17.33
N ALA A 48 -24.90 -13.09 -17.00
CA ALA A 48 -24.03 -14.17 -16.55
C ALA A 48 -22.95 -14.65 -17.56
N THR A 49 -22.63 -13.85 -18.59
CA THR A 49 -21.62 -14.17 -19.62
C THR A 49 -20.67 -13.03 -19.99
N ALA A 50 -20.77 -11.85 -19.36
CA ALA A 50 -19.79 -10.79 -19.55
C ALA A 50 -18.49 -11.11 -18.77
N PRO A 51 -17.28 -10.92 -19.34
CA PRO A 51 -16.04 -11.00 -18.57
C PRO A 51 -16.15 -10.02 -17.41
N SER A 52 -16.01 -10.52 -16.18
CA SER A 52 -16.27 -9.73 -14.98
C SER A 52 -15.42 -8.44 -14.87
N GLY A 53 -14.38 -8.28 -15.68
CA GLY A 53 -13.43 -7.17 -15.59
C GLY A 53 -12.52 -7.28 -14.36
N PHE A 54 -12.74 -8.29 -13.52
CA PHE A 54 -11.90 -8.62 -12.38
C PHE A 54 -10.56 -9.19 -12.85
N ASP A 55 -9.47 -8.59 -12.36
CA ASP A 55 -8.12 -9.10 -12.56
C ASP A 55 -7.57 -9.62 -11.22
N PRO A 56 -7.37 -10.95 -11.07
CA PRO A 56 -6.81 -11.53 -9.85
C PRO A 56 -5.41 -11.00 -9.51
N ALA A 57 -4.59 -10.67 -10.51
CA ALA A 57 -3.26 -10.12 -10.26
C ALA A 57 -3.33 -8.68 -9.74
N ALA A 58 -4.33 -7.92 -10.18
CA ALA A 58 -4.61 -6.58 -9.68
C ALA A 58 -5.14 -6.61 -8.24
N ALA A 59 -6.02 -7.57 -7.92
CA ALA A 59 -6.49 -7.80 -6.55
C ALA A 59 -5.32 -8.15 -5.61
N ALA A 60 -4.48 -9.12 -6.00
CA ALA A 60 -3.30 -9.52 -5.25
C ALA A 60 -2.33 -8.35 -4.98
N LEU A 61 -2.13 -7.48 -5.97
CA LEU A 61 -1.31 -6.28 -5.81
C LEU A 61 -1.95 -5.29 -4.82
N PHE A 62 -3.26 -5.02 -4.95
CA PHE A 62 -3.94 -4.11 -4.04
C PHE A 62 -3.90 -4.63 -2.60
N GLU A 63 -4.29 -5.89 -2.39
CA GLU A 63 -4.30 -6.55 -1.08
C GLU A 63 -2.90 -6.57 -0.46
N GLY A 64 -1.88 -7.02 -1.19
CA GLY A 64 -0.52 -7.06 -0.69
C GLY A 64 0.06 -5.66 -0.43
N THR A 65 -0.38 -4.64 -1.16
CA THR A 65 0.02 -3.25 -0.89
C THR A 65 -0.60 -2.74 0.41
N VAL A 66 -1.91 -2.90 0.60
CA VAL A 66 -2.60 -2.48 1.83
C VAL A 66 -2.04 -3.23 3.03
N GLU A 67 -1.83 -4.53 2.91
CA GLU A 67 -1.23 -5.33 3.97
C GLU A 67 0.20 -4.88 4.31
N SER A 68 1.05 -4.64 3.30
CA SER A 68 2.42 -4.17 3.55
C SER A 68 2.44 -2.83 4.30
N ALA A 69 1.54 -1.91 3.95
CA ALA A 69 1.40 -0.63 4.64
C ALA A 69 0.90 -0.83 6.08
N TYR A 70 -0.04 -1.76 6.29
CA TYR A 70 -0.55 -2.07 7.63
C TYR A 70 0.54 -2.66 8.53
N LEU A 71 1.37 -3.58 8.00
CA LEU A 71 2.51 -4.14 8.74
C LEU A 71 3.52 -3.05 9.12
N VAL A 72 3.81 -2.11 8.22
CA VAL A 72 4.67 -0.96 8.53
C VAL A 72 4.08 -0.12 9.66
N ALA A 73 2.81 0.25 9.56
CA ALA A 73 2.10 1.07 10.54
C ALA A 73 2.01 0.46 11.94
N THR A 74 2.20 -0.86 12.06
CA THR A 74 2.11 -1.61 13.33
C THR A 74 3.46 -2.09 13.84
N SER A 75 4.55 -1.84 13.09
CA SER A 75 5.86 -2.46 13.35
C SER A 75 6.55 -1.98 14.63
N ASP A 76 6.16 -0.84 15.18
CA ASP A 76 6.72 -0.28 16.41
C ASP A 76 5.69 0.19 17.43
N GLY A 77 4.44 -0.25 17.25
CA GLY A 77 3.41 -0.10 18.26
C GLY A 77 2.04 0.21 17.67
N PRO A 78 1.16 0.84 18.48
CA PRO A 78 -0.19 1.17 18.07
C PRO A 78 -0.21 2.21 16.94
N ILE A 79 -1.07 1.98 15.94
CA ILE A 79 -1.35 2.90 14.84
C ILE A 79 -1.81 4.25 15.41
N THR A 80 -1.10 5.31 15.01
CA THR A 80 -1.43 6.69 15.33
C THR A 80 -2.54 7.24 14.42
N THR A 81 -3.12 8.40 14.76
CA THR A 81 -4.14 9.06 13.92
C THR A 81 -3.63 9.43 12.53
N THR A 82 -2.34 9.76 12.41
CA THR A 82 -1.73 10.07 11.10
C THR A 82 -1.59 8.79 10.28
N GLU A 83 -1.11 7.71 10.90
CA GLU A 83 -0.96 6.41 10.23
C GLU A 83 -2.30 5.83 9.77
N ASP A 84 -3.34 5.91 10.62
CA ASP A 84 -4.69 5.52 10.26
C ASP A 84 -5.20 6.33 9.06
N ALA A 85 -5.03 7.65 9.06
CA ALA A 85 -5.44 8.49 7.94
C ALA A 85 -4.69 8.15 6.63
N VAL A 86 -3.40 7.83 6.71
CA VAL A 86 -2.60 7.42 5.54
C VAL A 86 -3.03 6.04 5.03
N LEU A 87 -3.26 5.06 5.91
CA LEU A 87 -3.79 3.75 5.54
C LEU A 87 -5.13 3.86 4.83
N ARG A 88 -6.03 4.71 5.36
CA ARG A 88 -7.32 5.00 4.71
C ARG A 88 -7.14 5.65 3.34
N ALA A 89 -6.17 6.55 3.17
CA ALA A 89 -5.87 7.15 1.88
C ALA A 89 -5.38 6.10 0.86
N ILE A 90 -4.52 5.16 1.28
CA ILE A 90 -4.05 4.03 0.44
C ILE A 90 -5.24 3.19 -0.04
N VAL A 91 -6.15 2.82 0.87
CA VAL A 91 -7.38 2.07 0.53
C VAL A 91 -8.29 2.89 -0.38
N GLY A 92 -8.43 4.20 -0.12
CA GLY A 92 -9.32 5.10 -0.87
C GLY A 92 -8.94 5.33 -2.33
N ILE A 93 -7.64 5.26 -2.66
CA ILE A 93 -7.12 5.50 -4.02
C ILE A 93 -7.70 4.56 -5.06
N GLY A 94 -8.05 3.34 -4.65
CA GLY A 94 -8.64 2.36 -5.56
C GLY A 94 -10.10 2.53 -5.86
N CYS A 95 -10.81 3.25 -5.02
CA CYS A 95 -12.25 3.09 -4.90
C CYS A 95 -13.00 4.31 -5.40
N ASP A 96 -12.31 5.25 -6.06
CA ASP A 96 -12.83 6.58 -6.42
C ASP A 96 -13.56 7.26 -5.23
N GLY A 97 -13.07 7.03 -4.00
CA GLY A 97 -13.70 7.51 -2.76
C GLY A 97 -15.00 6.80 -2.34
N LYS A 98 -15.34 5.65 -2.94
CA LYS A 98 -16.60 4.91 -2.72
C LYS A 98 -16.52 3.73 -1.75
N VAL A 99 -15.44 3.58 -0.98
CA VAL A 99 -15.44 2.59 0.12
C VAL A 99 -16.22 3.15 1.27
N SER A 100 -17.19 2.39 1.78
CA SER A 100 -17.87 2.78 3.00
C SER A 100 -16.91 2.66 4.20
N PRO A 101 -17.02 3.53 5.23
CA PRO A 101 -16.21 3.41 6.43
C PRO A 101 -16.24 2.00 7.03
N GLU A 102 -17.40 1.34 7.02
CA GLU A 102 -17.59 -0.01 7.54
C GLU A 102 -16.76 -1.06 6.79
N GLN A 103 -16.61 -0.92 5.48
CA GLN A 103 -15.77 -1.82 4.67
C GLN A 103 -14.29 -1.63 4.98
N VAL A 104 -13.85 -0.39 5.21
CA VAL A 104 -12.47 -0.10 5.64
C VAL A 104 -12.20 -0.68 7.03
N GLU A 105 -13.13 -0.51 7.97
CA GLU A 105 -13.02 -1.10 9.32
C GLU A 105 -12.96 -2.63 9.26
N ALA A 106 -13.79 -3.26 8.42
CA ALA A 106 -13.78 -4.71 8.24
C ALA A 106 -12.41 -5.19 7.72
N LEU A 107 -11.87 -4.53 6.69
CA LEU A 107 -10.55 -4.83 6.16
C LEU A 107 -9.45 -4.71 7.21
N PHE A 108 -9.42 -3.63 7.98
CA PHE A 108 -8.44 -3.46 9.06
C PHE A 108 -8.64 -4.47 10.19
N GLY A 109 -9.88 -4.86 10.49
CA GLY A 109 -10.19 -5.92 11.45
C GLY A 109 -9.68 -7.29 11.00
N GLU A 110 -9.76 -7.59 9.70
CA GLU A 110 -9.20 -8.81 9.11
C GLU A 110 -7.67 -8.83 9.17
N LEU A 111 -7.01 -7.72 8.82
CA LEU A 111 -5.56 -7.58 8.90
C LEU A 111 -5.06 -7.71 10.35
N ALA A 112 -5.72 -7.03 11.30
CA ALA A 112 -5.41 -7.16 12.72
C ALA A 112 -5.60 -8.60 13.23
N SER A 113 -6.61 -9.30 12.73
CA SER A 113 -6.85 -10.70 13.07
C SER A 113 -5.80 -11.62 12.47
N ALA A 114 -5.35 -11.36 11.24
CA ALA A 114 -4.28 -12.10 10.60
C ALA A 114 -2.94 -11.93 11.34
N GLN A 115 -2.56 -10.69 11.68
CA GLN A 115 -1.33 -10.39 12.41
C GLN A 115 -1.29 -11.02 13.82
N LYS A 116 -2.44 -11.30 14.44
CA LYS A 116 -2.51 -12.03 15.71
C LYS A 116 -2.30 -13.54 15.56
N ARG A 117 -2.59 -14.10 14.38
CA ARG A 117 -2.51 -15.54 14.11
C ARG A 117 -1.18 -15.97 13.53
N GLU A 118 -0.56 -15.09 12.76
CA GLU A 118 0.64 -15.36 11.96
C GLU A 118 1.74 -14.38 12.36
N SER A 119 2.98 -14.87 12.35
CA SER A 119 4.15 -14.02 12.53
C SER A 119 4.30 -13.03 11.38
N GLU A 120 5.00 -11.93 11.62
CA GLU A 120 5.29 -10.94 10.57
C GLU A 120 6.02 -11.58 9.38
N ASP A 121 6.94 -12.50 9.63
CA ASP A 121 7.67 -13.23 8.57
C ASP A 121 6.75 -14.09 7.68
N GLU A 122 5.72 -14.71 8.27
CA GLU A 122 4.72 -15.48 7.53
C GLU A 122 3.85 -14.57 6.66
N ARG A 123 3.43 -13.42 7.21
CA ARG A 123 2.65 -12.41 6.46
C ARG A 123 3.46 -11.82 5.30
N VAL A 124 4.72 -11.45 5.54
CA VAL A 124 5.64 -10.99 4.49
C VAL A 124 5.86 -12.06 3.42
N ALA A 125 5.98 -13.33 3.81
CA ALA A 125 6.08 -14.43 2.84
C ALA A 125 4.80 -14.60 2.01
N HIS A 126 3.62 -14.43 2.61
CA HIS A 126 2.34 -14.49 1.91
C HIS A 126 2.23 -13.38 0.85
N ILE A 127 2.56 -12.13 1.19
CA ILE A 127 2.60 -11.01 0.24
C ILE A 127 3.54 -11.34 -0.94
N ALA A 128 4.72 -11.88 -0.66
CA ALA A 128 5.69 -12.22 -1.70
C ALA A 128 5.23 -13.35 -2.63
N GLN A 129 4.43 -14.29 -2.15
CA GLN A 129 3.85 -15.35 -2.98
C GLN A 129 2.78 -14.82 -3.93
N MET A 130 2.00 -13.82 -3.51
CA MET A 130 0.95 -13.21 -4.31
C MET A 130 1.49 -12.29 -5.41
N ILE A 131 2.64 -11.64 -5.16
CA ILE A 131 3.17 -10.57 -6.03
C ILE A 131 4.41 -11.05 -6.78
N THR A 132 4.19 -11.56 -7.98
CA THR A 132 5.24 -12.18 -8.80
C THR A 132 5.88 -11.23 -9.82
N GLN A 133 5.20 -10.14 -10.21
CA GLN A 133 5.70 -9.19 -11.19
C GLN A 133 6.63 -8.16 -10.55
N ARG A 134 7.81 -7.94 -11.14
CA ARG A 134 8.85 -7.08 -10.56
C ARG A 134 8.41 -5.62 -10.37
N ASP A 135 7.61 -5.09 -11.29
CA ASP A 135 7.10 -3.71 -11.17
C ASP A 135 6.05 -3.60 -10.06
N HIS A 136 5.23 -4.63 -9.84
CA HIS A 136 4.29 -4.69 -8.73
C HIS A 136 5.00 -4.78 -7.38
N GLN A 137 6.07 -5.59 -7.29
CA GLN A 137 6.90 -5.69 -6.08
C GLN A 137 7.52 -4.34 -5.72
N ARG A 138 8.01 -3.60 -6.72
CA ARG A 138 8.55 -2.24 -6.53
C ARG A 138 7.47 -1.26 -6.09
N GLU A 139 6.26 -1.36 -6.63
CA GLU A 139 5.14 -0.53 -6.20
C GLU A 139 4.79 -0.79 -4.73
N VAL A 140 4.70 -2.05 -4.32
CA VAL A 140 4.43 -2.42 -2.91
C VAL A 140 5.50 -1.83 -2.00
N LEU A 141 6.78 -1.99 -2.35
CA LEU A 141 7.88 -1.43 -1.58
C LEU A 141 7.83 0.10 -1.51
N ARG A 142 7.49 0.78 -2.62
CA ARG A 142 7.30 2.23 -2.68
C ARG A 142 6.19 2.69 -1.73
N ILE A 143 5.02 2.06 -1.77
CA ILE A 143 3.89 2.45 -0.90
C ILE A 143 4.19 2.17 0.57
N ALA A 144 4.82 1.04 0.88
CA ALA A 144 5.28 0.74 2.24
C ALA A 144 6.30 1.79 2.75
N ALA A 145 7.21 2.27 1.89
CA ALA A 145 8.16 3.33 2.24
C ALA A 145 7.48 4.69 2.44
N ILE A 146 6.45 5.02 1.64
CA ILE A 146 5.62 6.21 1.84
C ILE A 146 4.91 6.15 3.20
N MET A 147 4.36 4.99 3.55
CA MET A 147 3.73 4.75 4.85
C MET A 147 4.72 5.00 6.01
N ALA A 148 5.89 4.35 5.97
CA ALA A 148 6.93 4.52 6.99
C ALA A 148 7.37 5.99 7.11
N ARG A 149 7.56 6.68 5.98
CA ARG A 149 7.97 8.09 5.99
C ARG A 149 6.86 8.99 6.55
N ALA A 150 5.60 8.69 6.26
CA ALA A 150 4.48 9.51 6.67
C ALA A 150 4.26 9.53 8.21
N SER A 151 4.78 8.52 8.91
CA SER A 151 4.80 8.43 10.38
C SER A 151 5.85 9.31 11.08
N GLY A 152 6.49 10.24 10.37
CA GLY A 152 7.50 11.14 10.93
C GLY A 152 8.95 10.72 10.65
N GLY A 153 9.17 9.79 9.71
CA GLY A 153 10.48 9.26 9.36
C GLY A 153 10.56 7.75 9.56
N VAL A 154 11.49 7.12 8.85
CA VAL A 154 11.60 5.66 8.83
C VAL A 154 12.36 5.18 10.08
N ARG A 155 11.65 4.49 10.97
CA ARG A 155 12.17 3.90 12.20
C ARG A 155 12.90 2.57 11.91
N PRO A 156 13.76 2.08 12.83
CA PRO A 156 14.51 0.84 12.60
C PRO A 156 13.63 -0.40 12.35
N ALA A 157 12.48 -0.52 13.03
CA ALA A 157 11.55 -1.62 12.85
C ALA A 157 10.89 -1.59 11.45
N GLU A 158 10.42 -0.42 11.03
CA GLU A 158 9.87 -0.19 9.69
C GLU A 158 10.91 -0.48 8.61
N ARG A 159 12.15 0.00 8.77
CA ARG A 159 13.24 -0.28 7.83
C ARG A 159 13.52 -1.77 7.71
N ALA A 160 13.60 -2.48 8.83
CA ALA A 160 13.83 -3.93 8.83
C ALA A 160 12.70 -4.69 8.12
N LEU A 161 11.45 -4.23 8.26
CA LEU A 161 10.32 -4.80 7.52
C LEU A 161 10.43 -4.53 6.00
N LEU A 162 10.80 -3.32 5.59
CA LEU A 162 11.04 -2.99 4.17
C LEU A 162 12.17 -3.86 3.58
N GLU A 163 13.24 -4.09 4.35
CA GLU A 163 14.34 -5.00 3.97
C GLU A 163 13.86 -6.45 3.83
N ARG A 164 13.01 -6.94 4.75
CA ARG A 164 12.39 -8.28 4.64
C ARG A 164 11.52 -8.40 3.39
N LEU A 165 10.67 -7.40 3.10
CA LEU A 165 9.85 -7.36 1.88
C LEU A 165 10.73 -7.39 0.64
N ALA A 166 11.73 -6.51 0.56
CA ALA A 166 12.63 -6.42 -0.57
C ALA A 166 13.40 -7.73 -0.81
N GLN A 167 13.88 -8.37 0.27
CA GLN A 167 14.54 -9.67 0.22
C GLN A 167 13.62 -10.74 -0.37
N ARG A 168 12.37 -10.84 0.10
CA ARG A 168 11.39 -11.81 -0.42
C ARG A 168 10.99 -11.53 -1.86
N PHE A 169 10.96 -10.25 -2.26
CA PHE A 169 10.74 -9.84 -3.65
C PHE A 169 11.97 -9.98 -4.55
N THR A 170 13.14 -10.32 -4.01
CA THR A 170 14.41 -10.33 -4.77
C THR A 170 14.74 -8.95 -5.39
N LEU A 171 14.35 -7.89 -4.68
CA LEU A 171 14.77 -6.52 -4.91
C LEU A 171 15.94 -6.29 -3.95
N GLY A 172 17.19 -6.23 -4.44
CA GLY A 172 18.36 -6.08 -3.56
C GLY A 172 18.27 -4.84 -2.64
N GLU A 173 19.13 -4.75 -1.63
CA GLU A 173 19.08 -3.72 -0.58
C GLU A 173 18.96 -2.27 -1.10
N ALA A 174 19.61 -1.96 -2.22
CA ALA A 174 19.53 -0.64 -2.86
C ALA A 174 18.09 -0.23 -3.25
N ALA A 175 17.17 -1.19 -3.42
CA ALA A 175 15.76 -0.89 -3.69
C ALA A 175 15.05 -0.29 -2.47
N VAL A 176 15.44 -0.69 -1.26
CA VAL A 176 14.89 -0.13 -0.01
C VAL A 176 15.33 1.32 0.14
N ASP A 177 16.62 1.59 -0.03
CA ASP A 177 17.16 2.95 0.06
C ASP A 177 16.54 3.86 -1.01
N ALA A 178 16.37 3.36 -2.23
CA ALA A 178 15.70 4.10 -3.31
C ALA A 178 14.25 4.44 -2.95
N ALA A 179 13.48 3.48 -2.44
CA ALA A 179 12.09 3.70 -2.05
C ALA A 179 11.95 4.70 -0.89
N ILE A 180 12.85 4.64 0.10
CA ILE A 180 12.87 5.59 1.23
C ILE A 180 13.26 7.00 0.77
N ALA A 181 14.28 7.10 -0.09
CA ALA A 181 14.72 8.38 -0.65
C ALA A 181 13.58 9.03 -1.45
N GLU A 182 12.92 8.24 -2.29
CA GLU A 182 11.78 8.67 -3.08
C GLU A 182 10.60 9.14 -2.21
N ALA A 183 10.23 8.37 -1.18
CA ALA A 183 9.21 8.77 -0.22
C ALA A 183 9.57 10.08 0.50
N SER A 184 10.86 10.27 0.81
CA SER A 184 11.36 11.48 1.46
C SER A 184 11.30 12.70 0.54
N GLU A 185 11.67 12.55 -0.73
CA GLU A 185 11.55 13.61 -1.74
C GLU A 185 10.10 13.99 -2.00
N ALA A 186 9.21 13.00 -2.10
CA ALA A 186 7.80 13.21 -2.41
C ALA A 186 7.03 13.91 -1.29
N LEU A 187 7.28 13.53 -0.03
CA LEU A 187 6.58 14.11 1.13
C LEU A 187 7.25 15.41 1.63
N GLY A 188 8.54 15.58 1.35
CA GLY A 188 9.36 16.71 1.79
C GLY A 188 9.86 16.56 3.24
N THR A 189 10.34 17.67 3.81
CA THR A 189 10.62 17.76 5.24
C THR A 189 9.30 17.88 6.01
N VAL A 190 8.98 16.83 6.75
CA VAL A 190 8.02 16.87 7.86
C VAL A 190 8.64 17.63 9.03
#